data_AF-A0A956PCD6-F1
#
_entry.id   AF-A0A956PCD6-F1
#
_cell.length_a   1.000
_cell.length_b   1.000
_cell.length_c   1.000
_cell.angle_alpha   90.00
_cell.angle_beta   90.00
_cell.angle_gamma   90.00
#
_symmetry.space_group_name_H-M   'P 1'
#
loop_
_entity.id
_entity.type
_entity.pdbx_description
1 polymer ?
#
loop_
_entity_poly.entity_id
_entity_poly.type
_entity_poly.pdbx_seq_one_letter_code
_entity_poly.pdbx_strand_id
1 'polypeptide(L)'
;YRLLVEPASPEGRLPAADLLRRFDAALGRANVEYRGKRDSLRLGPPSLGVVAAASYEAYRRRRLSEGAHDSHVKTPPLTDKAAVADAFEAREEVPWPAD
;
A
#
# COMPACT_ATOMS: atom_id res chain seq x y z
N TYR A 1 -8.48 -1.60 0.88
CA TYR A 1 -7.03 -1.80 1.06
C TYR A 1 -6.30 -0.52 0.68
N ARG A 2 -5.21 -0.18 1.37
CA ARG A 2 -4.28 0.88 0.98
C ARG A 2 -2.97 0.24 0.49
N LEU A 3 -2.57 0.55 -0.73
CA LEU A 3 -1.28 0.22 -1.32
C LEU A 3 -0.30 1.33 -0.95
N LEU A 4 0.75 1.00 -0.22
CA LEU A 4 1.80 1.94 0.17
C LEU A 4 2.94 1.85 -0.86
N VAL A 5 3.36 3.01 -1.38
CA VAL A 5 4.45 3.09 -2.36
C VAL A 5 5.48 4.10 -1.92
N GLU A 6 6.71 3.60 -1.75
CA GLU A 6 7.91 4.39 -1.56
C GLU A 6 8.55 4.65 -2.93
N PRO A 7 8.51 5.88 -3.48
CA PRO A 7 9.12 6.18 -4.76
C PRO A 7 10.64 6.24 -4.62
N ALA A 8 11.35 5.67 -5.60
CA ALA A 8 12.82 5.66 -5.63
C ALA A 8 13.44 7.08 -5.74
N SER A 9 12.70 8.04 -6.29
CA SER A 9 13.09 9.46 -6.32
C SER A 9 12.02 10.31 -5.64
N PRO A 10 12.37 11.18 -4.69
CA PRO A 10 11.42 12.02 -3.96
C PRO A 10 10.71 13.03 -4.88
N GLU A 11 11.36 13.42 -5.98
CA GLU A 11 10.86 14.43 -6.94
C GLU A 11 10.02 13.83 -8.08
N GLY A 12 10.01 12.49 -8.22
CA GLY A 12 9.27 11.81 -9.26
C GLY A 12 7.76 11.80 -8.96
N ARG A 13 6.96 12.41 -9.83
CA ARG A 13 5.50 12.23 -9.81
C ARG A 13 5.18 10.82 -10.29
N LEU A 14 4.54 10.02 -9.44
CA LEU A 14 4.06 8.70 -9.82
C LEU A 14 2.81 8.84 -10.70
N PRO A 15 2.65 8.05 -11.78
CA PRO A 15 1.40 7.97 -12.52
C PRO A 15 0.36 7.18 -11.70
N ALA A 16 -0.08 7.76 -10.57
CA ALA A 16 -0.78 7.07 -9.49
C ALA A 16 -2.06 6.33 -9.92
N ALA A 17 -2.88 6.96 -10.77
CA ALA A 17 -4.10 6.34 -11.28
C ALA A 17 -3.82 5.12 -12.18
N ASP A 18 -2.83 5.22 -13.07
CA ASP A 18 -2.42 4.10 -13.94
C ASP A 18 -1.78 2.98 -13.13
N LEU A 19 -0.94 3.34 -12.15
CA LEU A 19 -0.34 2.39 -11.21
C LEU A 19 -1.42 1.63 -10.44
N LEU A 20 -2.43 2.31 -9.88
CA LEU A 20 -3.53 1.68 -9.15
C LEU A 20 -4.32 0.70 -10.03
N ARG A 21 -4.65 1.09 -11.26
CA ARG A 21 -5.36 0.22 -12.21
C ARG A 21 -4.53 -1.01 -12.58
N ARG A 22 -3.24 -0.83 -12.89
CA ARG A 22 -2.33 -1.94 -13.20
C ARG A 22 -2.14 -2.87 -12.01
N PHE A 23 -2.06 -2.31 -10.81
CA PHE A 23 -1.96 -3.08 -9.57
C PHE A 23 -3.19 -3.93 -9.30
N ASP A 24 -4.40 -3.35 -9.31
CA ASP A 24 -5.67 -4.07 -9.07
C ASP A 24 -5.85 -5.20 -10.11
N ALA A 25 -5.55 -4.93 -11.39
CA ALA A 25 -5.57 -5.94 -12.43
C ALA A 25 -4.51 -7.05 -12.23
N ALA A 26 -3.28 -6.70 -11.83
CA ALA A 26 -2.24 -7.67 -11.56
C ALA A 26 -2.57 -8.55 -10.35
N LEU A 27 -3.10 -7.96 -9.29
CA LEU A 27 -3.54 -8.67 -8.09
C LEU A 27 -4.71 -9.61 -8.40
N GLY A 28 -5.69 -9.18 -9.20
CA GLY A 28 -6.78 -10.04 -9.65
C GLY A 28 -6.34 -11.19 -10.56
N ARG A 29 -5.26 -11.03 -11.34
CA ARG A 29 -4.66 -12.14 -12.09
C ARG A 29 -3.96 -13.15 -11.18
N ALA A 30 -3.25 -12.67 -10.15
CA ALA A 30 -2.50 -13.51 -9.23
C ALA A 30 -3.36 -14.15 -8.12
N ASN A 31 -4.52 -13.56 -7.80
CA ASN A 31 -5.38 -13.99 -6.73
C ASN A 31 -6.85 -14.03 -7.18
N VAL A 32 -7.33 -15.24 -7.49
CA VAL A 32 -8.71 -15.48 -7.96
C VAL A 32 -9.76 -15.11 -6.90
N GLU A 33 -9.45 -15.25 -5.61
CA GLU A 33 -10.37 -14.84 -4.55
C GLU A 33 -10.49 -13.32 -4.46
N TYR A 34 -9.37 -12.60 -4.59
CA TYR A 34 -9.38 -11.15 -4.66
C TYR A 34 -10.25 -10.69 -5.84
N ARG A 35 -10.00 -11.24 -7.03
CA ARG A 35 -10.81 -10.95 -8.23
C ARG A 35 -12.29 -11.21 -7.98
N GLY A 36 -12.63 -12.40 -7.48
CA GLY A 36 -14.02 -12.76 -7.20
C GLY A 36 -14.71 -11.89 -6.14
N LYS A 37 -13.97 -11.30 -5.19
CA LYS A 37 -14.51 -10.33 -4.23
C LYS A 37 -14.63 -8.92 -4.83
N ARG A 38 -13.70 -8.51 -5.70
CA ARG A 38 -13.73 -7.22 -6.41
C ARG A 38 -14.85 -7.17 -7.44
N ASP A 39 -14.97 -8.18 -8.30
CA ASP A 39 -15.99 -8.27 -9.35
C ASP A 39 -17.41 -8.29 -8.76
N SER A 40 -17.57 -8.95 -7.60
CA SER A 40 -18.85 -9.00 -6.90
C SER A 40 -19.10 -7.80 -5.97
N LEU A 41 -18.24 -6.77 -6.00
CA LEU A 41 -18.30 -5.56 -5.17
C LEU A 41 -18.25 -5.79 -3.64
N ARG A 42 -17.92 -7.01 -3.18
CA ARG A 42 -17.71 -7.31 -1.75
C ARG A 42 -16.43 -6.70 -1.22
N LEU A 43 -15.52 -6.34 -2.12
CA LEU A 43 -14.31 -5.62 -1.80
C LEU A 43 -14.27 -4.32 -2.60
N GLY A 44 -14.15 -3.20 -1.91
CA GLY A 44 -13.94 -1.88 -2.52
C GLY A 44 -12.59 -1.77 -3.23
N PRO A 45 -12.43 -0.77 -4.12
CA PRO A 45 -11.17 -0.57 -4.81
C PRO A 45 -10.03 -0.18 -3.84
N PRO A 46 -8.77 -0.50 -4.19
CA PRO A 46 -7.64 -0.02 -3.41
C PRO A 46 -7.44 1.49 -3.58
N SER A 47 -6.91 2.14 -2.56
CA SER A 47 -6.29 3.47 -2.66
C SER A 47 -4.77 3.35 -2.63
N LEU A 48 -4.08 4.40 -3.08
CA LEU A 48 -2.63 4.53 -3.03
C LEU A 48 -2.24 5.52 -1.93
N GLY A 49 -1.31 5.14 -1.07
CA GLY A 49 -0.59 6.05 -0.19
C GLY A 49 0.85 6.17 -0.69
N VAL A 50 1.25 7.35 -1.14
CA VAL A 50 2.65 7.63 -1.46
C VAL A 50 3.35 8.03 -0.16
N VAL A 51 4.43 7.35 0.16
CA VAL A 51 5.20 7.59 1.39
C VAL A 51 6.54 8.25 1.07
N ALA A 52 7.23 8.77 2.09
CA ALA A 52 8.55 9.34 1.91
C ALA A 52 9.59 8.24 1.62
N ALA A 53 10.73 8.63 1.06
CA ALA A 53 11.88 7.73 0.95
C ALA A 53 12.31 7.24 2.35
N ALA A 54 12.75 5.99 2.44
CA ALA A 54 13.09 5.28 3.66
C ALA A 54 11.94 5.08 4.67
N SER A 55 10.66 5.33 4.31
CA SER A 55 9.52 5.09 5.20
C SER A 55 9.41 3.63 5.65
N TYR A 56 9.75 2.66 4.79
CA TYR A 56 9.74 1.25 5.18
C TYR A 56 10.81 0.90 6.21
N GLU A 57 12.02 1.45 6.04
CA GLU A 57 13.13 1.26 6.98
C GLU A 57 12.83 1.97 8.31
N ALA A 58 12.28 3.18 8.26
CA ALA A 58 11.85 3.92 9.45
C ALA A 58 10.78 3.16 10.23
N TYR A 59 9.76 2.62 9.54
CA TYR A 59 8.74 1.78 10.17
C TYR A 59 9.37 0.55 10.82
N ARG A 60 10.27 -0.15 10.12
CA ARG A 60 10.97 -1.33 10.66
C ARG A 60 11.73 -0.98 11.94
N ARG A 61 12.58 0.06 11.90
CA ARG A 61 13.35 0.56 13.05
C ARG A 61 12.45 0.91 14.23
N ARG A 62 11.31 1.58 13.98
CA ARG A 62 10.35 1.90 15.04
C ARG A 62 9.81 0.63 15.70
N ARG A 63 9.36 -0.37 14.92
CA ARG A 63 8.87 -1.64 15.46
C ARG A 63 9.91 -2.36 16.32
N LEU A 64 11.18 -2.36 15.91
CA LEU A 64 12.27 -2.94 16.71
C LEU A 64 12.49 -2.19 18.03
N SER A 65 12.46 -0.85 17.99
CA SER A 65 12.59 -0.03 19.20
C SER A 65 11.43 -0.23 20.19
N GLU A 66 10.25 -0.61 19.69
CA GLU A 66 9.07 -0.98 20.48
C GLU A 66 9.15 -2.42 21.04
N GLY A 67 10.27 -3.12 20.85
CA GLY A 67 10.50 -4.47 21.36
C GLY A 67 9.99 -5.59 20.45
N ALA A 68 9.63 -5.30 19.18
CA ALA A 68 9.34 -6.37 18.24
C ALA A 68 10.62 -7.15 17.92
N HIS A 69 10.52 -8.48 17.95
CA HIS A 69 11.60 -9.34 17.48
C HIS A 69 11.84 -9.14 15.98
N ASP A 70 13.10 -9.10 15.56
CA ASP A 70 13.50 -8.73 14.20
C ASP A 70 12.84 -9.60 13.11
N SER A 71 12.77 -10.92 13.34
CA SER A 71 12.12 -11.87 12.44
C SER A 71 10.59 -11.70 12.33
N HIS A 72 9.96 -10.93 13.22
CA HIS A 72 8.51 -10.75 13.27
C HIS A 72 8.05 -9.42 12.65
N VAL A 73 8.98 -8.53 12.29
CA VAL A 73 8.64 -7.24 11.68
C VAL A 73 8.21 -7.46 10.23
N LYS A 74 6.90 -7.43 9.99
CA LYS A 74 6.31 -7.45 8.64
C LYS A 74 6.05 -6.03 8.17
N THR A 75 6.40 -5.76 6.92
CA THR A 75 6.19 -4.47 6.24
C THR A 75 5.30 -4.67 5.01
N PRO A 76 4.00 -4.94 5.20
CA PRO A 76 3.13 -5.27 4.07
C PRO A 76 2.91 -4.04 3.19
N PRO A 77 3.22 -4.10 1.88
CA PRO A 77 2.94 -2.99 0.97
C PRO A 77 1.46 -2.81 0.67
N LEU A 78 0.62 -3.80 0.99
CA LEU A 78 -0.84 -3.72 0.90
C LEU A 78 -1.44 -4.07 2.25
N THR A 79 -2.31 -3.21 2.78
CA THR A 79 -2.99 -3.48 4.07
C THR A 79 -4.44 -3.01 4.09
N ASP A 80 -5.28 -3.67 4.86
CA ASP A 80 -6.63 -3.23 5.24
C ASP A 80 -6.67 -2.62 6.66
N LYS A 81 -5.56 -2.69 7.39
CA LYS A 81 -5.46 -2.16 8.75
C LYS A 81 -5.05 -0.70 8.72
N ALA A 82 -5.96 0.20 9.07
CA ALA A 82 -5.70 1.63 9.16
C ALA A 82 -4.45 1.95 10.00
N ALA A 83 -4.34 1.36 11.20
CA ALA A 83 -3.17 1.56 12.07
C ALA A 83 -1.82 1.17 11.42
N VAL A 84 -1.79 0.18 10.53
CA VAL A 84 -0.57 -0.17 9.79
C VAL A 84 -0.31 0.84 8.69
N ALA A 85 -1.35 1.28 7.99
CA ALA A 85 -1.22 2.26 6.91
C ALA A 85 -0.80 3.65 7.43
N ASP A 86 -1.47 4.12 8.48
CA ASP A 86 -1.26 5.45 9.06
C ASP A 86 0.13 5.56 9.70
N ALA A 87 0.68 4.44 10.15
CA ALA A 87 2.04 4.32 10.65
C ALA A 87 3.14 4.70 9.63
N PHE A 88 2.83 4.77 8.33
CA PHE A 88 3.77 5.17 7.28
C PHE A 88 3.66 6.65 6.88
N GLU A 89 2.69 7.39 7.44
CA GLU A 89 2.54 8.84 7.24
C GLU A 89 2.56 9.23 5.76
N ALA A 90 1.60 8.71 4.98
CA ALA A 90 1.54 8.99 3.55
C ALA A 90 1.49 10.50 3.28
N ARG A 91 2.39 10.98 2.41
CA ARG A 91 2.47 12.40 2.00
C ARG A 91 1.36 12.77 1.02
N GLU A 92 0.83 11.77 0.32
CA GLU A 92 -0.23 11.90 -0.67
C GLU A 92 -1.08 10.63 -0.61
N GLU A 93 -2.40 10.81 -0.54
CA GLU A 93 -3.36 9.72 -0.76
C GLU A 93 -4.07 9.95 -2.10
N VAL A 94 -4.00 8.94 -2.95
CA VAL A 94 -4.70 8.93 -4.24
C VAL A 94 -5.83 7.90 -4.16
N PRO A 95 -7.10 8.34 -4.25
CA PRO A 95 -8.22 7.42 -4.27
C PRO A 95 -8.22 6.60 -5.56
N TRP A 96 -9.10 5.60 -5.63
CA TRP A 96 -9.38 4.92 -6.88
C TRP A 96 -9.79 5.94 -7.95
N PRO A 97 -9.17 5.91 -9.15
CA PRO A 97 -9.51 6.87 -10.19
C PRO A 97 -10.96 6.70 -10.64
N ALA A 98 -11.65 7.82 -10.86
CA ALA A 98 -12.92 7.80 -11.57
C ALA A 98 -12.72 7.26 -13.00
N ASP A 99 -13.75 6.58 -13.51
CA ASP A 99 -13.82 6.13 -14.90
C ASP A 99 -14.07 7.30 -15.86
#